data_AF-W4LQ71-F1
#
_entry.id   AF-W4LQ71-F1
#
_cell.length_a   1.000
_cell.length_b   1.000
_cell.length_c   1.000
_cell.angle_alpha   90.00
_cell.angle_beta   90.00
_cell.angle_gamma   90.00
#
_symmetry.space_group_name_H-M   'P 1'
#
loop_
_entity.id
_entity.type
_entity.pdbx_description
1 polymer ?
#
loop_
_entity_poly.entity_id
_entity_poly.type
_entity_poly.pdbx_seq_one_letter_code
_entity_poly.pdbx_strand_id
1 'polypeptide(L)'
;VYIFVTWWQFAPGNGYLVQRLLATRSENDAFLAFLWYNICHYVLRSWPWIFVGLLSLHYLPQLDNPESAFPEMIDLFLPVGLKGIMVASLLAAFMSTLDTHLNWGASYLINDLYRPSIKPDAHDRHYVLAGRLSILVLTCIFLLVSSQIDSILGAYKYLSVILGGLGTVMIARWYWWRVNAYSEIAALAAAFVVGNVVELTLPSTDDADLFGVRVLITVVVVTIVWVVVTLLTSKTPGHQTIAFYTKLRIGGTGWKTIRELSGVQPITGTFKDSVIGWGVSMVFLFSSLLGLGHLIFGAWGRASFLLAVAVGSGIMLKTSIEKIRQPRF
;
A
#
# COMPACT_ATOMS: atom_id res chain seq x y z
N VAL A 1 -0.94 -10.09 13.18
CA VAL A 1 -0.91 -8.64 12.85
C VAL A 1 -0.55 -8.40 11.39
N TYR A 2 0.54 -8.96 10.88
CA TYR A 2 1.00 -8.73 9.50
C TYR A 2 -0.03 -9.00 8.38
N ILE A 3 -0.80 -10.08 8.48
CA ILE A 3 -1.79 -10.45 7.44
C ILE A 3 -3.03 -9.54 7.48
N PHE A 4 -3.46 -9.09 8.66
CA PHE A 4 -4.76 -8.45 8.86
C PHE A 4 -4.69 -6.94 9.04
N VAL A 5 -3.54 -6.42 9.48
CA VAL A 5 -3.40 -5.02 9.93
C VAL A 5 -2.46 -4.26 9.02
N THR A 6 -1.21 -4.71 8.82
CA THR A 6 -0.20 -3.88 8.13
C THR A 6 -0.47 -3.64 6.64
N TRP A 7 -1.36 -4.41 6.00
CA TRP A 7 -1.69 -4.20 4.58
C TRP A 7 -2.50 -2.92 4.33
N TRP A 8 -3.29 -2.46 5.31
CA TRP A 8 -4.23 -1.36 5.08
C TRP A 8 -3.58 0.01 4.88
N GLN A 9 -2.28 0.15 5.17
CA GLN A 9 -1.55 1.40 4.96
C GLN A 9 -1.46 1.73 3.47
N PHE A 10 -1.61 0.69 2.62
CA PHE A 10 -1.65 0.79 1.17
C PHE A 10 -3.08 0.66 0.59
N ALA A 11 -4.09 0.43 1.45
CA ALA A 11 -5.48 0.26 1.03
C ALA A 11 -6.14 1.46 0.33
N PRO A 12 -5.84 2.75 0.62
CA PRO A 12 -6.53 3.85 -0.04
C PRO A 12 -6.22 3.93 -1.54
N GLY A 13 -5.25 3.16 -2.03
CA GLY A 13 -4.81 3.19 -3.42
C GLY A 13 -4.44 4.61 -3.79
N ASN A 14 -3.56 5.25 -3.02
CA ASN A 14 -3.11 6.63 -3.22
C ASN A 14 -1.72 6.66 -3.88
N GLY A 15 -1.29 7.86 -4.26
CA GLY A 15 0.06 8.14 -4.75
C GLY A 15 0.37 7.63 -6.15
N TYR A 16 1.58 7.08 -6.35
CA TYR A 16 2.06 6.68 -7.68
C TYR A 16 1.20 5.60 -8.35
N LEU A 17 0.49 4.77 -7.57
CA LEU A 17 -0.44 3.78 -8.12
C LEU A 17 -1.62 4.47 -8.82
N VAL A 18 -2.19 5.52 -8.22
CA VAL A 18 -3.25 6.32 -8.87
C VAL A 18 -2.74 6.96 -10.14
N GLN A 19 -1.54 7.52 -10.12
CA GLN A 19 -0.95 8.14 -11.30
C GLN A 19 -0.87 7.15 -12.48
N ARG A 20 -0.47 5.89 -12.20
CA ARG A 20 -0.43 4.83 -13.21
C ARG A 20 -1.82 4.41 -13.67
N LEU A 21 -2.79 4.32 -12.76
CA LEU A 21 -4.18 3.99 -13.12
C LEU A 21 -4.82 5.09 -13.97
N LEU A 22 -4.61 6.36 -13.64
CA LEU A 22 -5.11 7.51 -14.40
C LEU A 22 -4.44 7.67 -15.78
N ALA A 23 -3.25 7.09 -15.97
CA ALA A 23 -2.56 7.06 -17.25
C ALA A 23 -3.12 5.98 -18.21
N THR A 24 -4.02 5.11 -17.74
CA THR A 24 -4.67 4.12 -18.60
C THR A 24 -5.76 4.73 -19.46
N ARG A 25 -6.11 4.07 -20.57
CA ARG A 25 -7.07 4.60 -21.54
C ARG A 25 -8.51 4.57 -21.03
N SER A 26 -8.83 3.62 -20.16
CA SER A 26 -10.18 3.41 -19.64
C SER A 26 -10.15 2.82 -18.23
N GLU A 27 -11.25 2.94 -17.50
CA GLU A 27 -11.40 2.30 -16.18
C GLU A 27 -11.26 0.77 -16.25
N ASN A 28 -11.66 0.16 -17.38
CA ASN A 28 -11.46 -1.27 -17.65
C ASN A 28 -9.98 -1.62 -17.70
N ASP A 29 -9.19 -0.85 -18.44
CA ASP A 29 -7.75 -1.07 -18.58
C ASP A 29 -7.04 -0.85 -17.24
N ALA A 30 -7.42 0.18 -16.48
CA ALA A 30 -6.92 0.43 -15.13
C ALA A 30 -7.14 -0.78 -14.22
N PHE A 31 -8.35 -1.31 -14.23
CA PHE A 31 -8.73 -2.45 -13.41
C PHE A 31 -7.96 -3.73 -13.78
N LEU A 32 -7.90 -4.06 -15.08
CA LEU A 32 -7.19 -5.24 -15.56
C LEU A 32 -5.68 -5.14 -15.31
N ALA A 33 -5.09 -3.95 -15.54
CA ALA A 33 -3.69 -3.70 -15.24
C ALA A 33 -3.40 -3.87 -13.75
N PHE A 34 -4.30 -3.42 -12.86
CA PHE A 34 -4.15 -3.59 -11.42
C PHE A 34 -4.27 -5.06 -10.99
N LEU A 35 -5.22 -5.83 -11.54
CA LEU A 35 -5.32 -7.26 -11.26
C LEU A 35 -4.06 -8.01 -11.71
N TRP A 36 -3.57 -7.73 -12.92
CA TRP A 36 -2.35 -8.32 -13.44
C TRP A 36 -1.14 -7.97 -12.58
N TYR A 37 -1.03 -6.71 -12.16
CA TYR A 37 0.02 -6.25 -11.25
C TYR A 37 0.00 -7.06 -9.94
N ASN A 38 -1.16 -7.28 -9.33
CA ASN A 38 -1.25 -8.05 -8.08
C ASN A 38 -0.77 -9.50 -8.25
N ILE A 39 -1.16 -10.18 -9.34
CA ILE A 39 -0.69 -11.55 -9.62
C ILE A 39 0.82 -11.58 -9.85
N CYS A 40 1.31 -10.76 -10.77
CA CYS A 40 2.74 -10.71 -11.08
C CYS A 40 3.59 -10.32 -9.88
N HIS A 41 3.16 -9.32 -9.11
CA HIS A 41 3.91 -8.76 -8.01
C HIS A 41 3.94 -9.70 -6.80
N TYR A 42 2.78 -10.25 -6.40
CA TYR A 42 2.68 -11.05 -5.18
C TYR A 42 2.90 -12.53 -5.42
N VAL A 43 2.41 -13.09 -6.53
CA VAL A 43 2.48 -14.53 -6.79
C VAL A 43 3.78 -14.89 -7.50
N LEU A 44 4.07 -14.28 -8.65
CA LEU A 44 5.18 -14.71 -9.51
C LEU A 44 6.53 -14.16 -9.04
N ARG A 45 6.62 -12.84 -8.86
CA ARG A 45 7.88 -12.15 -8.55
C ARG A 45 8.47 -12.56 -7.21
N SER A 46 7.65 -12.92 -6.23
CA SER A 46 8.10 -13.25 -4.87
C SER A 46 9.00 -14.51 -4.82
N TRP A 47 8.73 -15.50 -5.66
CA TRP A 47 9.42 -16.80 -5.61
C TRP A 47 10.91 -16.75 -5.89
N PRO A 48 11.41 -16.05 -6.93
CA PRO A 48 12.85 -15.86 -7.12
C PRO A 48 13.57 -15.38 -5.86
N TRP A 49 13.02 -14.39 -5.15
CA TRP A 49 13.62 -13.85 -3.92
C TRP A 49 13.55 -14.84 -2.75
N ILE A 50 12.39 -15.44 -2.54
CA ILE A 50 12.18 -16.44 -1.47
C ILE A 50 13.11 -17.63 -1.69
N PHE A 51 13.26 -18.09 -2.93
CA PHE A 51 14.11 -19.23 -3.27
C PHE A 51 15.58 -18.94 -2.97
N VAL A 52 16.10 -17.80 -3.42
CA VAL A 52 17.49 -17.41 -3.11
C VAL A 52 17.69 -17.22 -1.61
N GLY A 53 16.74 -16.58 -0.91
CA GLY A 53 16.82 -16.38 0.53
C GLY A 53 16.74 -17.67 1.35
N LEU A 54 15.99 -18.69 0.90
CA LEU A 54 15.98 -20.01 1.56
C LEU A 54 17.28 -20.76 1.30
N LEU A 55 17.83 -20.70 0.09
CA LEU A 55 19.11 -21.33 -0.23
C LEU A 55 20.28 -20.66 0.51
N SER A 56 20.24 -19.34 0.74
CA SER A 56 21.29 -18.67 1.50
C SER A 56 21.41 -19.19 2.93
N LEU A 57 20.31 -19.64 3.56
CA LEU A 57 20.37 -20.27 4.89
C LEU A 57 21.19 -21.56 4.91
N HIS A 58 21.24 -22.27 3.78
CA HIS A 58 22.03 -23.50 3.65
C HIS A 58 23.49 -23.21 3.28
N TYR A 59 23.71 -22.33 2.30
CA TYR A 59 25.05 -22.04 1.77
C TYR A 59 25.83 -21.03 2.61
N LEU A 60 25.15 -20.14 3.33
CA LEU A 60 25.71 -19.06 4.14
C LEU A 60 25.14 -19.11 5.58
N PRO A 61 25.38 -20.20 6.34
CA PRO A 61 24.71 -20.44 7.63
C PRO A 61 25.16 -19.52 8.77
N GLN A 62 26.29 -18.80 8.62
CA GLN A 62 26.90 -17.96 9.66
C GLN A 62 27.11 -16.52 9.16
N LEU A 63 26.11 -15.94 8.50
CA LEU A 63 26.16 -14.54 8.10
C LEU A 63 26.03 -13.63 9.32
N ASP A 64 27.03 -12.78 9.54
CA ASP A 64 26.99 -11.72 10.55
C ASP A 64 25.86 -10.72 10.25
N ASN A 65 25.61 -10.43 8.96
CA ASN A 65 24.53 -9.59 8.50
C ASN A 65 23.58 -10.36 7.55
N PRO A 66 22.36 -10.73 8.00
CA PRO A 66 21.38 -11.38 7.13
C PRO A 66 21.00 -10.56 5.88
N GLU A 67 21.15 -9.23 5.90
CA GLU A 67 20.86 -8.36 4.75
C GLU A 67 21.93 -8.48 3.64
N SER A 68 23.13 -9.03 3.93
CA SER A 68 24.18 -9.29 2.91
C SER A 68 23.99 -10.60 2.15
N ALA A 69 23.03 -11.44 2.56
CA ALA A 69 22.82 -12.78 2.00
C ALA A 69 22.65 -12.77 0.48
N PHE A 70 21.85 -11.85 -0.06
CA PHE A 70 21.56 -11.81 -1.50
C PHE A 70 22.79 -11.39 -2.34
N PRO A 71 23.51 -10.29 -2.01
CA PRO A 71 24.80 -9.99 -2.63
C PRO A 71 25.83 -11.13 -2.57
N GLU A 72 25.93 -11.83 -1.44
CA GLU A 72 26.89 -12.95 -1.30
C GLU A 72 26.50 -14.16 -2.16
N MET A 73 25.20 -14.47 -2.27
CA MET A 73 24.71 -15.50 -3.18
C MET A 73 25.00 -15.18 -4.65
N ILE A 74 24.95 -13.90 -5.04
CA ILE A 74 25.36 -13.45 -6.38
C ILE A 74 26.85 -13.73 -6.60
N ASP A 75 27.68 -13.41 -5.61
CA ASP A 75 29.12 -13.58 -5.72
C ASP A 75 29.53 -15.05 -5.85
N LEU A 76 28.88 -15.91 -5.05
CA LEU A 76 29.12 -17.34 -4.94
C LEU A 76 28.69 -18.13 -6.20
N PHE A 77 27.54 -17.80 -6.79
CA PHE A 77 26.92 -18.62 -7.84
C PHE A 77 27.03 -18.06 -9.26
N LEU A 78 27.23 -16.74 -9.43
CA LEU A 78 27.24 -16.15 -10.78
C LEU A 78 28.65 -15.96 -11.34
N PRO A 79 28.92 -16.41 -12.59
CA PRO A 79 30.17 -16.10 -13.29
C PRO A 79 30.25 -14.61 -13.60
N VAL A 80 31.47 -14.11 -13.85
CA VAL A 80 31.78 -12.67 -13.99
C VAL A 80 30.82 -11.90 -14.92
N GLY A 81 30.43 -12.48 -16.06
CA GLY A 81 29.49 -11.85 -16.99
C GLY A 81 28.07 -11.72 -16.42
N LEU A 82 27.52 -12.80 -15.86
CA LEU A 82 26.18 -12.79 -15.26
C LEU A 82 26.13 -11.97 -13.97
N LYS A 83 27.23 -11.93 -13.21
CA LYS A 83 27.40 -11.08 -12.03
C LYS A 83 27.24 -9.60 -12.40
N GLY A 84 27.92 -9.16 -13.47
CA GLY A 84 27.77 -7.79 -13.98
C GLY A 84 26.33 -7.47 -14.40
N ILE A 85 25.66 -8.38 -15.12
CA ILE A 85 24.26 -8.22 -15.52
C ILE A 85 23.34 -8.13 -14.29
N MET A 86 23.56 -8.98 -13.28
CA MET A 86 22.77 -8.98 -12.07
C MET A 86 22.91 -7.66 -11.30
N VAL A 87 24.14 -7.18 -11.08
CA VAL A 87 24.39 -5.89 -10.43
C VAL A 87 23.74 -4.74 -11.21
N ALA A 88 23.88 -4.72 -12.54
CA ALA A 88 23.22 -3.73 -13.39
C ALA A 88 21.69 -3.78 -13.25
N SER A 89 21.10 -4.97 -13.20
CA SER A 89 19.66 -5.15 -13.03
C SER A 89 19.15 -4.67 -11.67
N LEU A 90 19.93 -4.88 -10.59
CA LEU A 90 19.61 -4.38 -9.26
C LEU A 90 19.68 -2.85 -9.20
N LEU A 91 20.69 -2.25 -9.83
CA LEU A 91 20.79 -0.79 -9.97
C LEU A 91 19.61 -0.22 -10.76
N ALA A 92 19.24 -0.85 -11.88
CA ALA A 92 18.08 -0.44 -12.67
C ALA A 92 16.77 -0.55 -11.87
N ALA A 93 16.58 -1.64 -11.12
CA ALA A 93 15.41 -1.81 -10.25
C ALA A 93 15.37 -0.75 -9.14
N PHE A 94 16.51 -0.45 -8.51
CA PHE A 94 16.64 0.61 -7.51
C PHE A 94 16.31 1.99 -8.09
N MET A 95 16.89 2.35 -9.25
CA MET A 95 16.60 3.60 -9.94
C MET A 95 15.13 3.73 -10.31
N SER A 96 14.47 2.65 -10.74
CA SER A 96 13.03 2.67 -11.07
C SER A 96 12.14 3.00 -9.87
N THR A 97 12.57 2.55 -8.68
CA THR A 97 11.87 2.79 -7.42
C THR A 97 12.12 4.22 -6.95
N LEU A 98 13.37 4.67 -6.96
CA LEU A 98 13.74 6.05 -6.62
C LEU A 98 13.02 7.07 -7.52
N ASP A 99 13.06 6.89 -8.84
CA ASP A 99 12.41 7.79 -9.79
C ASP A 99 10.90 7.88 -9.52
N THR A 100 10.24 6.73 -9.28
CA THR A 100 8.81 6.71 -8.94
C THR A 100 8.51 7.54 -7.68
N HIS A 101 9.29 7.38 -6.61
CA HIS A 101 9.05 8.10 -5.35
C HIS A 101 9.42 9.59 -5.42
N LEU A 102 10.53 9.94 -6.07
CA LEU A 102 10.97 11.32 -6.23
C LEU A 102 10.03 12.11 -7.13
N ASN A 103 9.61 11.53 -8.26
CA ASN A 103 8.64 12.15 -9.15
C ASN A 103 7.27 12.32 -8.47
N TRP A 104 6.85 11.34 -7.68
CA TRP A 104 5.63 11.43 -6.90
C TRP A 104 5.70 12.54 -5.83
N GLY A 105 6.79 12.60 -5.05
CA GLY A 105 7.01 13.64 -4.05
C GLY A 105 7.10 15.04 -4.65
N ALA A 106 7.81 15.19 -5.77
CA ALA A 106 7.89 16.45 -6.49
C ALA A 106 6.52 16.90 -7.04
N SER A 107 5.71 15.95 -7.53
CA SER A 107 4.35 16.25 -7.99
C SER A 107 3.48 16.80 -6.87
N TYR A 108 3.58 16.28 -5.64
CA TYR A 108 2.88 16.85 -4.49
C TYR A 108 3.39 18.23 -4.10
N LEU A 109 4.71 18.41 -3.97
CA LEU A 109 5.28 19.71 -3.65
C LEU A 109 4.85 20.78 -4.65
N ILE A 110 4.77 20.45 -5.93
CA ILE A 110 4.39 21.40 -6.97
C ILE A 110 2.88 21.62 -7.04
N ASN A 111 2.07 20.56 -7.14
CA ASN A 111 0.65 20.71 -7.43
C ASN A 111 -0.19 21.04 -6.19
N ASP A 112 0.26 20.63 -5.00
CA ASP A 112 -0.56 20.75 -3.79
C ASP A 112 -0.09 21.93 -2.90
N LEU A 113 1.19 22.28 -2.95
CA LEU A 113 1.77 23.36 -2.14
C LEU A 113 2.22 24.55 -2.99
N TYR A 114 3.16 24.35 -3.91
CA TYR A 114 3.83 25.46 -4.59
C TYR A 114 2.89 26.22 -5.52
N ARG A 115 2.19 25.51 -6.40
CA ARG A 115 1.25 26.13 -7.34
C ARG A 115 0.11 26.81 -6.59
N PRO A 116 -0.67 26.16 -5.70
CA PRO A 116 -1.82 26.80 -5.08
C PRO A 116 -1.46 27.93 -4.11
N SER A 117 -0.33 27.83 -3.40
CA SER A 117 -0.03 28.72 -2.26
C SER A 117 1.15 29.69 -2.47
N ILE A 118 2.10 29.36 -3.34
CA ILE A 118 3.33 30.16 -3.51
C ILE A 118 3.31 30.95 -4.81
N LYS A 119 2.93 30.31 -5.93
CA LYS A 119 2.90 30.96 -7.25
C LYS A 119 1.75 30.41 -8.11
N PRO A 120 0.50 30.91 -7.94
CA PRO A 120 -0.70 30.36 -8.58
C PRO A 120 -0.82 30.54 -10.09
N ASP A 121 -0.14 31.53 -10.68
CA ASP A 121 -0.36 31.90 -12.10
C ASP A 121 0.93 31.91 -12.93
N ALA A 122 1.82 30.93 -12.71
CA ALA A 122 2.96 30.73 -13.58
C ALA A 122 2.61 29.92 -14.84
N HIS A 123 3.37 30.10 -15.91
CA HIS A 123 3.27 29.25 -17.11
C HIS A 123 3.74 27.82 -16.79
N ASP A 124 3.15 26.79 -17.41
CA ASP A 124 3.52 25.37 -17.24
C ASP A 124 5.03 25.06 -17.25
N ARG A 125 5.82 25.76 -18.08
CA ARG A 125 7.29 25.60 -18.11
C ARG A 125 7.94 25.92 -16.76
N HIS A 126 7.41 26.90 -16.03
CA HIS A 126 7.84 27.24 -14.67
C HIS A 126 7.59 26.07 -13.71
N TYR A 127 6.40 25.46 -13.75
CA TYR A 127 6.07 24.33 -12.86
C TYR A 127 6.89 23.09 -13.18
N VAL A 128 7.20 22.82 -14.46
CA VAL A 128 8.11 21.74 -14.85
C VAL A 128 9.51 21.98 -14.29
N LEU A 129 10.03 23.20 -14.41
CA LEU A 129 11.35 23.55 -13.84
C LEU A 129 11.34 23.44 -12.31
N ALA A 130 10.31 23.97 -11.64
CA ALA A 130 10.15 23.88 -10.20
C ALA A 130 10.06 22.41 -9.73
N GLY A 131 9.38 21.55 -10.50
CA GLY A 131 9.32 20.10 -10.25
C GLY A 131 10.70 19.45 -10.35
N ARG A 132 11.48 19.75 -11.39
CA ARG A 132 12.86 19.25 -11.52
C ARG A 132 13.76 19.70 -10.37
N LEU A 133 13.63 20.96 -9.94
CA LEU A 133 14.36 21.48 -8.78
C LEU A 133 13.91 20.78 -7.48
N SER A 134 12.62 20.51 -7.34
CA SER A 134 12.07 19.78 -6.19
C SER A 134 12.64 18.36 -6.11
N ILE A 135 12.81 17.68 -7.26
CA ILE A 135 13.49 16.37 -7.30
C ILE A 135 14.92 16.46 -6.76
N LEU A 136 15.69 17.48 -7.16
CA LEU A 136 17.05 17.68 -6.64
C LEU A 136 17.06 17.91 -5.13
N VAL A 137 16.18 18.77 -4.63
CA VAL A 137 16.06 19.03 -3.18
C VAL A 137 15.67 17.77 -2.42
N LEU A 138 14.65 17.03 -2.89
CA LEU A 138 14.23 15.77 -2.29
C LEU A 138 15.34 14.72 -2.32
N THR A 139 16.16 14.69 -3.38
CA THR A 139 17.31 13.79 -3.48
C THR A 139 18.38 14.14 -2.44
N CYS A 140 18.69 15.43 -2.24
CA CYS A 140 19.62 15.85 -1.20
C CYS A 140 19.12 15.45 0.20
N ILE A 141 17.83 15.67 0.50
CA ILE A 141 17.23 15.27 1.78
C ILE A 141 17.28 13.74 1.93
N PHE A 142 16.94 13.00 0.89
CA PHE A 142 17.01 11.54 0.88
C PHE A 142 18.42 11.04 1.19
N LEU A 143 19.46 11.59 0.55
CA LEU A 143 20.85 11.20 0.81
C LEU A 143 21.26 11.48 2.27
N LEU A 144 20.87 12.63 2.82
CA LEU A 144 21.16 13.00 4.20
C LEU A 144 20.46 12.11 5.23
N VAL A 145 19.21 11.73 4.98
CA VAL A 145 18.46 10.84 5.89
C VAL A 145 18.93 9.40 5.73
N SER A 146 19.16 8.93 4.50
CA SER A 146 19.60 7.57 4.23
C SER A 146 20.97 7.26 4.81
N SER A 147 21.87 8.24 4.96
CA SER A 147 23.17 8.04 5.59
C SER A 147 23.11 7.86 7.11
N GLN A 148 21.92 7.99 7.71
CA GLN A 148 21.69 7.82 9.16
C GLN A 148 20.89 6.55 9.48
N ILE A 149 20.58 5.72 8.48
CA ILE A 149 19.82 4.49 8.66
C ILE A 149 20.79 3.31 8.65
N ASP A 150 20.93 2.65 9.80
CA ASP A 150 21.84 1.50 9.96
C ASP A 150 21.20 0.16 9.54
N SER A 151 19.86 0.05 9.56
CA SER A 151 19.14 -1.18 9.22
C SER A 151 17.87 -0.91 8.42
N ILE A 152 17.70 -1.62 7.30
CA ILE A 152 16.51 -1.55 6.45
C ILE A 152 15.32 -2.15 7.20
N LEU A 153 15.49 -3.31 7.84
CA LEU A 153 14.44 -3.94 8.62
C LEU A 153 14.01 -3.08 9.81
N GLY A 154 14.97 -2.44 10.49
CA GLY A 154 14.70 -1.50 11.58
C GLY A 154 13.86 -0.31 11.12
N ALA A 155 14.25 0.34 10.02
CA ALA A 155 13.48 1.44 9.43
C ALA A 155 12.07 1.00 9.01
N TYR A 156 11.92 -0.19 8.41
CA TYR A 156 10.63 -0.75 8.06
C TYR A 156 9.73 -0.97 9.30
N LYS A 157 10.28 -1.55 10.38
CA LYS A 157 9.55 -1.77 11.63
C LYS A 157 9.08 -0.43 12.23
N TYR A 158 9.98 0.54 12.35
CA TYR A 158 9.67 1.87 12.87
C TYR A 158 8.55 2.57 12.08
N LEU A 159 8.68 2.63 10.75
CA LEU A 159 7.67 3.24 9.88
C LEU A 159 6.34 2.49 9.96
N SER A 160 6.36 1.16 10.07
CA SER A 160 5.14 0.35 10.18
C SER A 160 4.38 0.61 11.47
N VAL A 161 5.07 0.87 12.59
CA VAL A 161 4.42 1.21 13.88
C VAL A 161 3.76 2.58 13.80
N ILE A 162 4.43 3.57 13.21
CA ILE A 162 3.89 4.93 13.05
C ILE A 162 2.73 4.94 12.05
N LEU A 163 2.97 4.48 10.82
CA LEU A 163 2.01 4.57 9.72
C LEU A 163 0.87 3.56 9.84
N GLY A 164 1.07 2.48 10.61
CA GLY A 164 0.07 1.44 10.80
C GLY A 164 -1.27 1.98 11.30
N GLY A 165 -1.26 3.01 12.15
CA GLY A 165 -2.48 3.63 12.69
C GLY A 165 -3.34 4.38 11.67
N LEU A 166 -2.77 4.79 10.54
CA LEU A 166 -3.49 5.58 9.53
C LEU A 166 -4.44 4.74 8.68
N GLY A 167 -4.23 3.43 8.59
CA GLY A 167 -5.02 2.58 7.70
C GLY A 167 -6.51 2.60 7.99
N THR A 168 -6.91 2.72 9.26
CA THR A 168 -8.34 2.70 9.63
C THR A 168 -9.10 3.91 9.11
N VAL A 169 -8.56 5.12 9.26
CA VAL A 169 -9.18 6.34 8.70
C VAL A 169 -9.16 6.32 7.17
N MET A 170 -8.08 5.80 6.59
CA MET A 170 -7.89 5.71 5.13
C MET A 170 -8.85 4.73 4.46
N ILE A 171 -9.27 3.66 5.15
CA ILE A 171 -10.35 2.79 4.68
C ILE A 171 -11.70 3.44 4.97
N ALA A 172 -11.91 3.95 6.19
CA ALA A 172 -13.20 4.48 6.63
C ALA A 172 -13.70 5.62 5.75
N ARG A 173 -12.82 6.48 5.21
CA ARG A 173 -13.19 7.60 4.33
C ARG A 173 -14.01 7.20 3.10
N TRP A 174 -13.83 5.97 2.60
CA TRP A 174 -14.56 5.47 1.43
C TRP A 174 -15.97 4.97 1.78
N TYR A 175 -16.17 4.53 3.01
CA TYR A 175 -17.39 3.88 3.46
C TYR A 175 -18.23 4.72 4.43
N TRP A 176 -17.67 5.79 5.00
CA TRP A 176 -18.32 6.62 6.01
C TRP A 176 -18.23 8.11 5.69
N TRP A 177 -19.38 8.69 5.31
CA TRP A 177 -19.48 10.10 4.87
C TRP A 177 -19.01 11.14 5.89
N ARG A 178 -18.96 10.78 7.18
CA ARG A 178 -18.58 11.72 8.24
C ARG A 178 -17.08 12.02 8.25
N VAL A 179 -16.25 11.12 7.72
CA VAL A 179 -14.80 11.31 7.68
C VAL A 179 -14.48 12.56 6.86
N ASN A 180 -13.69 13.45 7.45
CA ASN A 180 -13.34 14.76 6.88
C ASN A 180 -11.85 15.07 7.06
N ALA A 181 -11.41 16.24 6.56
CA ALA A 181 -10.01 16.66 6.66
C ALA A 181 -9.47 16.70 8.11
N TYR A 182 -10.28 17.13 9.09
CA TYR A 182 -9.87 17.14 10.50
C TYR A 182 -9.67 15.72 11.05
N SER A 183 -10.46 14.76 10.59
CA SER A 183 -10.32 13.35 10.96
C SER A 183 -8.97 12.80 10.49
N GLU A 184 -8.58 13.11 9.25
CA GLU A 184 -7.31 12.68 8.67
C GLU A 184 -6.11 13.40 9.31
N ILE A 185 -6.21 14.71 9.56
CA ILE A 185 -5.16 15.48 10.27
C ILE A 185 -4.98 14.96 11.69
N ALA A 186 -6.07 14.69 12.42
CA ALA A 186 -6.01 14.13 13.75
C ALA A 186 -5.38 12.72 13.76
N ALA A 187 -5.71 11.88 12.77
CA ALA A 187 -5.09 10.58 12.62
C ALA A 187 -3.57 10.70 12.35
N LEU A 188 -3.15 11.62 11.48
CA LEU A 188 -1.73 11.89 11.18
C LEU A 188 -0.96 12.35 12.41
N ALA A 189 -1.50 13.35 13.12
CA ALA A 189 -0.89 13.85 14.34
C ALA A 189 -0.82 12.76 15.42
N ALA A 190 -1.92 12.03 15.64
CA ALA A 190 -1.96 10.94 16.61
C ALA A 190 -1.00 9.81 16.24
N ALA A 191 -0.93 9.42 14.97
CA ALA A 191 -0.03 8.37 14.50
C ALA A 191 1.44 8.73 14.75
N PHE A 192 1.81 9.99 14.47
CA PHE A 192 3.15 10.48 14.74
C PHE A 192 3.46 10.49 16.24
N VAL A 193 2.59 11.08 17.08
CA VAL A 193 2.82 11.16 18.52
C VAL A 193 2.79 9.79 19.18
N VAL A 194 1.71 9.02 18.99
CA VAL A 194 1.52 7.70 19.60
C VAL A 194 2.57 6.73 19.11
N GLY A 195 2.87 6.71 17.81
CA GLY A 195 3.89 5.81 17.25
C GLY A 195 5.27 6.06 17.86
N ASN A 196 5.70 7.33 18.00
CA ASN A 196 6.96 7.66 18.65
C ASN A 196 6.94 7.35 20.16
N VAL A 197 5.83 7.60 20.86
CA VAL A 197 5.70 7.23 22.28
C VAL A 197 5.80 5.72 22.46
N VAL A 198 5.13 4.94 21.61
CA VAL A 198 5.19 3.46 21.61
C VAL A 198 6.63 2.98 21.35
N GLU A 199 7.32 3.57 20.38
CA GLU A 199 8.72 3.23 20.07
C GLU A 199 9.70 3.58 21.20
N LEU A 200 9.48 4.69 21.92
CA LEU A 200 10.34 5.14 23.01
C LEU A 200 10.07 4.44 24.35
N THR A 201 8.82 4.03 24.60
CA THR A 201 8.41 3.49 25.92
C THR A 201 8.43 1.97 25.98
N LEU A 202 8.14 1.29 24.88
CA LEU A 202 8.19 -0.16 24.83
C LEU A 202 9.60 -0.61 24.44
N PRO A 203 10.12 -1.71 25.02
CA PRO A 203 11.44 -2.22 24.69
C PRO A 203 11.47 -2.73 23.25
N SER A 204 12.44 -2.26 22.45
CA SER A 204 12.63 -2.74 21.08
C SER A 204 13.09 -4.19 21.14
N THR A 205 12.43 -5.08 20.41
CA THR A 205 12.79 -6.50 20.40
C THR A 205 12.59 -7.04 19.00
N ASP A 206 13.44 -8.00 18.61
CA ASP A 206 13.29 -8.73 17.35
C ASP A 206 12.14 -9.73 17.35
N ASP A 207 11.47 -9.88 18.49
CA ASP A 207 10.26 -10.66 18.64
C ASP A 207 9.11 -10.09 17.78
N ALA A 208 8.64 -10.92 16.86
CA ALA A 208 7.53 -10.60 15.95
C ALA A 208 6.22 -10.32 16.70
N ASP A 209 6.01 -10.94 17.87
CA ASP A 209 4.79 -10.77 18.65
C ASP A 209 4.78 -9.39 19.32
N LEU A 210 5.92 -8.97 19.89
CA LEU A 210 6.04 -7.64 20.50
C LEU A 210 5.93 -6.52 19.47
N PHE A 211 6.51 -6.70 18.28
CA PHE A 211 6.29 -5.80 17.15
C PHE A 211 4.80 -5.70 16.78
N GLY A 212 4.11 -6.84 16.70
CA GLY A 212 2.69 -6.89 16.42
C GLY A 212 1.87 -6.10 17.44
N VAL A 213 2.19 -6.23 18.72
CA VAL A 213 1.52 -5.50 19.81
C VAL A 213 1.72 -3.99 19.67
N ARG A 214 2.93 -3.50 19.33
CA ARG A 214 3.19 -2.07 19.09
C ARG A 214 2.29 -1.49 18.01
N VAL A 215 2.23 -2.16 16.86
CA VAL A 215 1.37 -1.74 15.74
C VAL A 215 -0.09 -1.71 16.19
N LEU A 216 -0.56 -2.74 16.91
CA LEU A 216 -1.94 -2.80 17.39
C LEU A 216 -2.28 -1.66 18.36
N ILE A 217 -1.39 -1.34 19.29
CA ILE A 217 -1.58 -0.22 20.23
C ILE A 217 -1.74 1.09 19.45
N THR A 218 -0.81 1.39 18.53
CA THR A 218 -0.90 2.60 17.71
C THR A 218 -2.20 2.64 16.93
N VAL A 219 -2.59 1.52 16.33
CA VAL A 219 -3.84 1.39 15.56
C VAL A 219 -5.08 1.70 16.41
N VAL A 220 -5.20 1.08 17.58
CA VAL A 220 -6.37 1.27 18.44
C VAL A 220 -6.46 2.71 18.91
N VAL A 221 -5.35 3.27 19.42
CA VAL A 221 -5.33 4.64 19.96
C VAL A 221 -5.60 5.66 18.85
N VAL A 222 -4.91 5.56 17.71
CA VAL A 222 -5.14 6.46 16.56
C VAL A 222 -6.58 6.36 16.08
N THR A 223 -7.15 5.15 16.06
CA THR A 223 -8.55 4.93 15.67
C THR A 223 -9.52 5.65 16.59
N ILE A 224 -9.32 5.53 17.90
CA ILE A 224 -10.13 6.25 18.89
C ILE A 224 -10.04 7.76 18.66
N VAL A 225 -8.82 8.30 18.49
CA VAL A 225 -8.61 9.74 18.32
C VAL A 225 -9.34 10.27 17.07
N TRP A 226 -9.14 9.65 15.91
CA TRP A 226 -9.76 10.18 14.69
C TRP A 226 -11.28 9.98 14.68
N VAL A 227 -11.80 8.90 15.30
CA VAL A 227 -13.26 8.69 15.45
C VAL A 227 -13.86 9.77 16.34
N VAL A 228 -13.24 10.07 17.48
CA VAL A 228 -13.70 11.15 18.37
C VAL A 228 -13.71 12.49 17.63
N VAL A 229 -12.64 12.83 16.91
CA VAL A 229 -12.57 14.06 16.12
C VAL A 229 -13.63 14.07 15.01
N THR A 230 -13.88 12.94 14.35
CA THR A 230 -14.93 12.81 13.32
C THR A 230 -16.30 13.13 13.89
N LEU A 231 -16.63 12.56 15.06
CA LEU A 231 -17.93 12.77 15.72
C LEU A 231 -18.11 14.21 16.21
N LEU A 232 -17.03 14.88 16.62
CA LEU A 232 -17.07 16.28 17.07
C LEU A 232 -17.19 17.27 15.91
N THR A 233 -16.54 16.99 14.78
CA THR A 233 -16.43 17.93 13.65
C THR A 233 -17.49 17.72 12.56
N SER A 234 -18.00 16.50 12.38
CA SER A 234 -18.87 16.14 11.26
C SER A 234 -20.32 15.93 11.69
N LYS A 235 -21.01 17.05 11.95
CA LYS A 235 -22.39 17.05 12.45
C LYS A 235 -23.43 16.96 11.33
N THR A 236 -23.23 17.67 10.22
CA THR A 236 -24.19 17.73 9.11
C THR A 236 -23.50 17.52 7.76
N PRO A 237 -24.17 16.88 6.78
CA PRO A 237 -23.64 16.73 5.43
C PRO A 237 -23.45 18.08 4.74
N GLY A 238 -22.25 18.34 4.25
CA GLY A 238 -21.98 19.51 3.42
C GLY A 238 -22.41 19.28 1.96
N HIS A 239 -22.55 20.37 1.20
CA HIS A 239 -22.85 20.32 -0.24
C HIS A 239 -21.81 19.48 -1.02
N GLN A 240 -20.53 19.58 -0.64
CA GLN A 240 -19.45 18.79 -1.27
C GLN A 240 -19.61 17.29 -1.03
N THR A 241 -20.07 16.87 0.15
CA THR A 241 -20.33 15.45 0.48
C THR A 241 -21.45 14.89 -0.38
N ILE A 242 -22.51 15.67 -0.58
CA ILE A 242 -23.63 15.29 -1.46
C ILE A 242 -23.15 15.21 -2.91
N ALA A 243 -22.41 16.20 -3.39
CA ALA A 243 -21.85 16.19 -4.76
C ALA A 243 -20.92 14.99 -5.01
N PHE A 244 -20.06 14.67 -4.04
CA PHE A 244 -19.19 13.50 -4.07
C PHE A 244 -20.01 12.20 -4.15
N TYR A 245 -21.02 12.06 -3.29
CA TYR A 245 -21.90 10.90 -3.30
C TYR A 245 -22.67 10.76 -4.61
N THR A 246 -23.24 11.84 -5.14
CA THR A 246 -23.99 11.84 -6.40
C THR A 246 -23.12 11.40 -7.58
N LYS A 247 -21.84 11.79 -7.59
CA LYS A 247 -20.89 11.38 -8.64
C LYS A 247 -20.47 9.92 -8.53
N LEU A 248 -20.23 9.42 -7.32
CA LEU A 248 -19.68 8.07 -7.11
C LEU A 248 -20.74 6.99 -6.88
N ARG A 249 -21.93 7.38 -6.38
CA ARG A 249 -23.07 6.51 -6.07
C ARG A 249 -22.62 5.27 -5.29
N ILE A 250 -21.87 5.53 -4.23
CA ILE A 250 -21.20 4.53 -3.39
C ILE A 250 -22.25 3.75 -2.59
N GLY A 251 -22.12 2.43 -2.54
CA GLY A 251 -22.95 1.56 -1.72
C GLY A 251 -22.55 1.57 -0.24
N GLY A 252 -23.36 0.91 0.59
CA GLY A 252 -23.05 0.70 2.01
C GLY A 252 -23.86 1.54 2.98
N THR A 253 -23.85 1.11 4.24
CA THR A 253 -24.67 1.66 5.33
C THR A 253 -24.21 3.03 5.78
N GLY A 254 -22.90 3.31 5.70
CA GLY A 254 -22.37 4.62 6.08
C GLY A 254 -23.02 5.73 5.25
N TRP A 255 -23.22 5.54 3.95
CA TRP A 255 -23.82 6.54 3.06
C TRP A 255 -25.35 6.66 3.13
N LYS A 256 -26.03 5.92 4.01
CA LYS A 256 -27.51 5.88 4.10
C LYS A 256 -28.14 7.27 4.25
N THR A 257 -27.60 8.10 5.14
CA THR A 257 -28.10 9.46 5.37
C THR A 257 -28.01 10.33 4.11
N ILE A 258 -26.90 10.25 3.37
CA ILE A 258 -26.72 11.02 2.13
C ILE A 258 -27.61 10.50 1.01
N ARG A 259 -27.81 9.18 0.95
CA ARG A 259 -28.74 8.55 0.02
C ARG A 259 -30.18 9.04 0.21
N GLU A 260 -30.63 9.12 1.47
CA GLU A 260 -31.96 9.62 1.81
C GLU A 260 -32.11 11.11 1.49
N LEU A 261 -31.07 11.92 1.70
CA LEU A 261 -31.07 13.35 1.39
C LEU A 261 -30.99 13.64 -0.12
N SER A 262 -30.22 12.86 -0.88
CA SER A 262 -30.00 13.08 -2.32
C SER A 262 -31.06 12.42 -3.20
N GLY A 263 -31.73 11.38 -2.71
CA GLY A 263 -32.63 10.54 -3.50
C GLY A 263 -31.92 9.66 -4.54
N VAL A 264 -30.59 9.69 -4.61
CA VAL A 264 -29.79 8.97 -5.61
C VAL A 264 -29.45 7.57 -5.10
N GLN A 265 -29.84 6.53 -5.84
CA GLN A 265 -29.53 5.14 -5.46
C GLN A 265 -28.08 4.77 -5.74
N PRO A 266 -27.45 3.87 -4.96
CA PRO A 266 -26.11 3.40 -5.25
C PRO A 266 -26.06 2.57 -6.54
N ILE A 267 -24.94 2.66 -7.26
CA ILE A 267 -24.61 1.82 -8.44
C ILE A 267 -23.63 0.72 -8.05
N THR A 268 -22.78 0.99 -7.06
CA THR A 268 -21.77 0.04 -6.59
C THR A 268 -22.37 -0.98 -5.62
N GLY A 269 -21.69 -2.12 -5.50
CA GLY A 269 -22.05 -3.18 -4.56
C GLY A 269 -22.13 -2.71 -3.11
N THR A 270 -22.73 -3.54 -2.25
CA THR A 270 -22.83 -3.23 -0.82
C THR A 270 -21.47 -3.37 -0.14
N PHE A 271 -21.33 -2.79 1.07
CA PHE A 271 -20.16 -3.02 1.91
C PHE A 271 -19.86 -4.52 2.12
N LYS A 272 -20.92 -5.34 2.23
CA LYS A 272 -20.80 -6.80 2.36
C LYS A 272 -20.15 -7.41 1.11
N ASP A 273 -20.53 -6.96 -0.08
CA ASP A 273 -19.95 -7.44 -1.33
C ASP A 273 -18.46 -7.10 -1.42
N SER A 274 -18.07 -5.88 -1.01
CA SER A 274 -16.66 -5.48 -0.93
C SER A 274 -15.85 -6.32 0.05
N VAL A 275 -16.40 -6.63 1.23
CA VAL A 275 -15.74 -7.48 2.23
C VAL A 275 -15.58 -8.92 1.72
N ILE A 276 -16.61 -9.47 1.08
CA ILE A 276 -16.54 -10.79 0.46
C ILE A 276 -15.49 -10.79 -0.66
N GLY A 277 -15.53 -9.79 -1.55
CA GLY A 277 -14.57 -9.66 -2.65
C GLY A 277 -13.12 -9.55 -2.16
N TRP A 278 -12.89 -8.79 -1.09
CA TRP A 278 -11.59 -8.71 -0.42
C TRP A 278 -11.14 -10.06 0.15
N GLY A 279 -12.01 -10.74 0.91
CA GLY A 279 -11.69 -12.05 1.50
C GLY A 279 -11.39 -13.11 0.43
N VAL A 280 -12.20 -13.15 -0.64
CA VAL A 280 -11.97 -14.04 -1.79
C VAL A 280 -10.66 -13.70 -2.50
N SER A 281 -10.33 -12.41 -2.65
CA SER A 281 -9.06 -11.96 -3.23
C SER A 281 -7.85 -12.38 -2.38
N MET A 282 -7.96 -12.31 -1.05
CA MET A 282 -6.89 -12.80 -0.16
C MET A 282 -6.70 -14.31 -0.31
N VAL A 283 -7.78 -15.08 -0.26
CA VAL A 283 -7.70 -16.54 -0.46
C VAL A 283 -7.05 -16.85 -1.81
N PHE A 284 -7.46 -16.16 -2.88
CA PHE A 284 -6.88 -16.31 -4.21
C PHE A 284 -5.38 -16.03 -4.22
N LEU A 285 -4.94 -14.88 -3.70
CA LEU A 285 -3.53 -14.49 -3.72
C LEU A 285 -2.65 -15.40 -2.85
N PHE A 286 -3.08 -15.72 -1.63
CA PHE A 286 -2.31 -16.58 -0.73
C PHE A 286 -2.26 -18.03 -1.21
N SER A 287 -3.38 -18.59 -1.69
CA SER A 287 -3.40 -19.95 -2.22
C SER A 287 -2.60 -20.05 -3.52
N SER A 288 -2.62 -19.02 -4.38
CA SER A 288 -1.76 -18.96 -5.58
C SER A 288 -0.29 -18.88 -5.21
N LEU A 289 0.08 -17.99 -4.28
CA LEU A 289 1.46 -17.83 -3.81
C LEU A 289 1.98 -19.13 -3.20
N LEU A 290 1.32 -19.66 -2.18
CA LEU A 290 1.74 -20.86 -1.46
C LEU A 290 1.65 -22.12 -2.34
N GLY A 291 0.63 -22.20 -3.20
CA GLY A 291 0.47 -23.31 -4.15
C GLY A 291 1.63 -23.39 -5.13
N LEU A 292 2.04 -22.26 -5.71
CA LEU A 292 3.23 -22.18 -6.56
C LEU A 292 4.51 -22.55 -5.78
N GLY A 293 4.60 -22.18 -4.51
CA GLY A 293 5.70 -22.59 -3.64
C GLY A 293 5.83 -24.08 -3.43
N HIS A 294 4.73 -24.70 -3.01
CA HIS A 294 4.69 -26.15 -2.83
C HIS A 294 4.95 -26.90 -4.14
N LEU A 295 4.59 -26.31 -5.28
CA LEU A 295 4.94 -26.85 -6.59
C LEU A 295 6.46 -26.84 -6.81
N ILE A 296 7.12 -25.71 -6.55
CA ILE A 296 8.58 -25.56 -6.66
C ILE A 296 9.33 -26.56 -5.77
N PHE A 297 8.84 -26.79 -4.55
CA PHE A 297 9.46 -27.72 -3.60
C PHE A 297 9.03 -29.18 -3.75
N GLY A 298 8.29 -29.53 -4.80
CA GLY A 298 7.88 -30.92 -5.08
C GLY A 298 6.83 -31.49 -4.12
N ALA A 299 6.14 -30.65 -3.34
CA ALA A 299 5.06 -31.05 -2.45
C ALA A 299 3.72 -31.12 -3.21
N TRP A 300 3.65 -32.02 -4.21
CA TRP A 300 2.58 -32.10 -5.21
C TRP A 300 1.17 -32.12 -4.61
N GLY A 301 0.92 -32.90 -3.55
CA GLY A 301 -0.41 -32.97 -2.92
C GLY A 301 -0.89 -31.63 -2.35
N ARG A 302 -0.03 -30.93 -1.61
CA ARG A 302 -0.35 -29.60 -1.05
C ARG A 302 -0.45 -28.55 -2.14
N ALA A 303 0.43 -28.63 -3.14
CA ALA A 303 0.42 -27.75 -4.31
C ALA A 303 -0.92 -27.86 -5.06
N SER A 304 -1.34 -29.08 -5.41
CA SER A 304 -2.59 -29.33 -6.12
C SER A 304 -3.80 -28.87 -5.33
N PHE A 305 -3.84 -29.10 -4.01
CA PHE A 305 -4.93 -28.61 -3.15
C PHE A 305 -5.01 -27.08 -3.16
N LEU A 306 -3.89 -26.38 -2.92
CA LEU A 306 -3.87 -24.92 -2.88
C LEU A 306 -4.14 -24.29 -4.24
N LEU A 307 -3.64 -24.87 -5.32
CA LEU A 307 -3.95 -24.41 -6.67
C LEU A 307 -5.42 -24.65 -7.03
N ALA A 308 -6.04 -25.73 -6.56
CA ALA A 308 -7.48 -25.94 -6.72
C ALA A 308 -8.29 -24.89 -5.93
N VAL A 309 -7.86 -24.54 -4.72
CA VAL A 309 -8.45 -23.44 -3.93
C VAL A 309 -8.26 -22.09 -4.65
N ALA A 310 -7.11 -21.85 -5.29
CA ALA A 310 -6.85 -20.66 -6.09
C ALA A 310 -7.81 -20.59 -7.30
N VAL A 311 -8.02 -21.69 -8.01
CA VAL A 311 -8.98 -21.72 -9.13
C VAL A 311 -10.41 -21.45 -8.64
N GLY A 312 -10.84 -22.12 -7.57
CA GLY A 312 -12.18 -21.92 -6.99
C GLY A 312 -12.42 -20.49 -6.52
N SER A 313 -11.45 -19.92 -5.78
CA SER A 313 -11.52 -18.52 -5.34
C SER A 313 -11.43 -17.53 -6.50
N GLY A 314 -10.68 -17.83 -7.57
CA GLY A 314 -10.63 -17.02 -8.79
C GLY A 314 -11.98 -16.97 -9.53
N ILE A 315 -12.70 -18.09 -9.58
CA ILE A 315 -14.08 -18.13 -10.14
C ILE A 315 -15.03 -17.29 -9.28
N MET A 316 -14.95 -17.44 -7.94
CA MET A 316 -15.75 -16.62 -7.02
C MET A 316 -15.40 -15.13 -7.11
N LEU A 317 -14.13 -14.80 -7.35
CA LEU A 317 -13.64 -13.44 -7.49
C LEU A 317 -14.31 -12.76 -8.69
N LYS A 318 -14.43 -13.46 -9.83
CA LYS A 318 -15.15 -12.95 -11.00
C LYS A 318 -16.58 -12.52 -10.65
N THR A 319 -17.33 -13.39 -9.97
CA THR A 319 -18.72 -13.05 -9.55
C THR A 319 -18.78 -11.92 -8.54
N SER A 320 -17.76 -11.77 -7.68
CA SER A 320 -17.68 -10.68 -6.71
C SER A 320 -17.38 -9.35 -7.40
N ILE A 321 -16.49 -9.36 -8.40
CA ILE A 321 -16.16 -8.18 -9.22
C ILE A 321 -17.41 -7.68 -9.95
N GLU A 322 -18.18 -8.57 -10.57
CA GLU A 322 -19.43 -8.20 -11.28
C GLU A 322 -20.46 -7.53 -10.35
N LYS A 323 -20.51 -7.91 -9.08
CA LYS A 323 -21.40 -7.28 -8.07
C LYS A 323 -20.88 -5.92 -7.59
N ILE A 324 -19.57 -5.80 -7.41
CA ILE A 324 -18.94 -4.56 -6.93
C ILE A 324 -18.94 -3.51 -8.04
N ARG A 325 -18.71 -3.95 -9.29
CA ARG A 325 -18.49 -3.11 -10.46
C ARG A 325 -19.67 -3.24 -11.42
N GLN A 326 -20.58 -2.27 -11.39
CA GLN A 326 -21.46 -2.06 -12.53
C GLN A 326 -20.73 -1.18 -13.55
N PRO A 327 -20.67 -1.57 -14.84
CA PRO A 327 -20.00 -0.79 -15.86
C PRO A 327 -20.63 0.60 -15.94
N ARG A 328 -19.81 1.64 -15.78
CA ARG A 328 -20.16 2.98 -16.22
C ARG A 328 -19.94 3.00 -17.73
N PHE A 329 -20.95 3.51 -18.44
CA PHE A 329 -21.08 3.66 -19.89
C PHE A 329 -19.75 3.68 -20.65
#